data_AF-A0A0F9Q6I5-F1
#
_entry.id   AF-A0A0F9Q6I5-F1
#
_cell.length_a   1.000
_cell.length_b   1.000
_cell.length_c   1.000
_cell.angle_alpha   90.00
_cell.angle_beta   90.00
_cell.angle_gamma   90.00
#
_symmetry.space_group_name_H-M   'P 1'
#
loop_
_entity.id
_entity.type
_entity.pdbx_description
1 polymer ?
#
loop_
_entity_poly.entity_id
_entity_poly.type
_entity_poly.pdbx_seq_one_letter_code
_entity_poly.pdbx_strand_id
1 'polypeptide(L)'
;MPAKSMLGSIIVGAICSVLIMSGLLYFIGPMLLPGLTEQDTDLQDKYDDLLDLYNDLLNKTLVLQYKYQEWNSHAYVTEYDLVYQKMNDTELSITIQENSRLFITFSSMAKLWLSYFFTGYAAYSIALVVEGIGNRTYWVTHLDARPTGGWQLDITQNLNIDYLTGPLSAGTYNITMYWKSIYDSTEYSYLSVAHSNYFNTRSFMVQELKSL
;
A
#
# COMPACT_ATOMS: atom_id res chain seq x y z
N MET A 1 -62.88 -48.89 4.70
CA MET A 1 -61.84 -48.38 5.61
C MET A 1 -61.82 -46.85 5.58
N PRO A 2 -62.28 -46.15 6.64
CA PRO A 2 -62.31 -44.70 6.71
C PRO A 2 -61.08 -44.17 7.47
N ALA A 3 -59.88 -44.30 6.89
CA ALA A 3 -58.65 -43.76 7.47
C ALA A 3 -58.32 -42.35 6.93
N LYS A 4 -58.96 -41.91 5.85
CA LYS A 4 -58.66 -40.63 5.18
C LYS A 4 -59.32 -39.41 5.82
N SER A 5 -60.41 -39.59 6.60
CA SER A 5 -61.13 -38.49 7.24
C SER A 5 -60.45 -37.98 8.52
N MET A 6 -59.85 -38.89 9.30
CA MET A 6 -59.24 -38.54 10.60
C MET A 6 -57.90 -37.80 10.46
N LEU A 7 -57.10 -38.13 9.43
CA LEU A 7 -55.82 -37.47 9.16
C LEU A 7 -56.00 -36.02 8.64
N GLY A 8 -57.06 -35.74 7.87
CA GLY A 8 -57.35 -34.39 7.38
C GLY A 8 -57.69 -33.39 8.49
N SER A 9 -58.41 -33.86 9.53
CA SER A 9 -58.80 -33.03 10.69
C SER A 9 -57.60 -32.60 11.55
N ILE A 10 -56.63 -33.50 11.77
CA ILE A 10 -55.44 -33.21 12.60
C ILE A 10 -54.50 -32.22 11.90
N ILE A 11 -54.33 -32.35 10.59
CA ILE A 11 -53.47 -31.46 9.79
C ILE A 11 -54.04 -30.04 9.76
N VAL A 12 -55.35 -29.89 9.57
CA VAL A 12 -56.02 -28.58 9.58
C VAL A 12 -55.95 -27.92 10.96
N GLY A 13 -56.13 -28.71 12.03
CA GLY A 13 -55.99 -28.20 13.40
C GLY A 13 -54.58 -27.70 13.74
N ALA A 14 -53.54 -28.40 13.29
CA ALA A 14 -52.15 -28.00 13.48
C ALA A 14 -51.79 -26.73 12.69
N ILE A 15 -52.29 -26.58 11.47
CA ILE A 15 -52.05 -25.38 10.65
C ILE A 15 -52.73 -24.16 11.29
N CYS A 16 -53.98 -24.31 11.74
CA CYS A 16 -54.70 -23.20 12.39
C CYS A 16 -54.04 -22.78 13.72
N SER A 17 -53.55 -23.72 14.54
CA SER A 17 -52.89 -23.37 15.80
C SER A 17 -51.55 -22.67 15.59
N VAL A 18 -50.76 -23.10 14.59
CA VAL A 18 -49.51 -22.44 14.21
C VAL A 18 -49.76 -21.03 13.69
N LEU A 19 -50.80 -20.82 12.87
CA LEU A 19 -51.13 -19.49 12.34
C LEU A 19 -51.61 -18.54 13.44
N ILE A 20 -52.42 -19.02 14.39
CA ILE A 20 -52.89 -18.21 15.53
C ILE A 20 -51.73 -17.83 16.45
N MET A 21 -50.84 -18.78 16.77
CA MET A 21 -49.66 -18.51 17.60
C MET A 21 -48.68 -17.55 16.92
N SER A 22 -48.46 -17.71 15.61
CA SER A 22 -47.62 -16.80 14.82
C SER A 22 -48.19 -15.39 14.76
N GLY A 23 -49.51 -15.27 14.57
CA GLY A 23 -50.20 -13.98 14.58
C GLY A 23 -50.14 -13.29 15.93
N LEU A 24 -50.38 -14.03 17.02
CA LEU A 24 -50.30 -13.48 18.38
C LEU A 24 -48.87 -13.04 18.74
N LEU A 25 -47.84 -13.81 18.36
CA LEU A 25 -46.44 -13.43 18.57
C LEU A 25 -46.04 -12.17 17.79
N TYR A 26 -46.57 -11.98 16.57
CA TYR A 26 -46.30 -10.79 15.77
C TYR A 26 -46.87 -9.51 16.41
N PHE A 27 -48.10 -9.58 16.96
CA PHE A 27 -48.74 -8.40 17.57
C PHE A 27 -48.35 -8.16 19.03
N ILE A 28 -48.07 -9.22 19.81
CA ILE A 28 -47.81 -9.12 21.25
C ILE A 28 -46.30 -9.09 21.55
N GLY A 29 -45.45 -9.64 20.66
CA GLY A 29 -43.99 -9.68 20.82
C GLY A 29 -43.37 -8.31 21.11
N PRO A 30 -43.66 -7.26 20.32
CA PRO A 30 -43.16 -5.91 20.59
C PRO A 30 -43.65 -5.31 21.92
N MET A 31 -44.81 -5.75 22.42
CA MET A 31 -45.42 -5.28 23.67
C MET A 31 -44.84 -5.98 24.91
N LEU A 32 -44.41 -7.24 24.79
CA LEU A 32 -43.81 -8.02 25.88
C LEU A 32 -42.31 -7.75 26.06
N LEU A 33 -41.62 -7.32 24.99
CA LEU A 33 -40.17 -7.12 25.00
C LEU A 33 -39.76 -5.79 24.31
N PRO A 34 -40.28 -4.63 24.75
CA PRO A 34 -40.00 -3.33 24.14
C PRO A 34 -38.49 -2.97 24.15
N GLY A 35 -37.74 -3.49 25.12
CA GLY A 35 -36.29 -3.27 25.23
C GLY A 35 -35.44 -3.97 24.17
N LEU A 36 -35.95 -4.99 23.47
CA LEU A 36 -35.23 -5.63 22.35
C LEU A 36 -35.40 -4.81 21.05
N THR A 37 -36.59 -4.26 20.83
CA THR A 37 -36.87 -3.43 19.64
C THR A 37 -36.11 -2.10 19.66
N GLU A 38 -35.96 -1.46 20.83
CA GLU A 38 -35.17 -0.23 21.00
C GLU A 38 -33.66 -0.50 20.86
N GLN A 39 -33.19 -1.65 21.34
CA GLN A 39 -31.80 -2.08 21.18
C GLN A 39 -31.47 -2.39 19.71
N ASP A 40 -32.39 -3.01 18.97
CA ASP A 40 -32.23 -3.27 17.54
C ASP A 40 -32.23 -1.98 16.71
N THR A 41 -33.04 -0.97 17.08
CA THR A 41 -33.02 0.34 16.39
C THR A 41 -31.75 1.13 16.69
N ASP A 42 -31.30 1.19 17.94
CA ASP A 42 -30.02 1.85 18.30
C ASP A 42 -28.81 1.15 17.65
N LEU A 43 -28.85 -0.17 17.46
CA LEU A 43 -27.82 -0.91 16.74
C LEU A 43 -27.87 -0.65 15.23
N GLN A 44 -29.07 -0.54 14.65
CA GLN A 44 -29.27 -0.21 13.25
C GLN A 44 -28.78 1.22 12.95
N ASP A 45 -29.15 2.19 13.79
CA ASP A 45 -28.73 3.60 13.65
C ASP A 45 -27.21 3.74 13.78
N LYS A 46 -26.58 3.02 14.73
CA LYS A 46 -25.11 2.97 14.84
C LYS A 46 -24.44 2.31 13.63
N TYR A 47 -25.09 1.30 13.04
CA TYR A 47 -24.58 0.66 11.83
C TYR A 47 -24.66 1.61 10.63
N ASP A 48 -25.77 2.34 10.48
CA ASP A 48 -25.97 3.31 9.41
C ASP A 48 -25.00 4.50 9.55
N ASP A 49 -24.79 5.03 10.76
CA ASP A 49 -23.78 6.06 11.04
C ASP A 49 -22.35 5.59 10.71
N LEU A 50 -22.01 4.34 11.05
CA LEU A 50 -20.72 3.74 10.71
C LEU A 50 -20.58 3.51 9.21
N LEU A 51 -21.67 3.14 8.53
CA LEU A 51 -21.70 2.95 7.08
C LEU A 51 -21.53 4.28 6.35
N ASP A 52 -22.17 5.34 6.82
CA ASP A 52 -21.99 6.70 6.30
C ASP A 52 -20.57 7.22 6.57
N LEU A 53 -20.02 6.98 7.76
CA LEU A 53 -18.62 7.30 8.06
C LEU A 53 -17.65 6.50 7.17
N TYR A 54 -17.92 5.21 6.94
CA TYR A 54 -17.13 4.37 6.04
C TYR A 54 -17.22 4.83 4.59
N ASN A 55 -18.42 5.17 4.11
CA ASN A 55 -18.64 5.70 2.76
C ASN A 55 -18.03 7.09 2.59
N ASP A 56 -18.08 7.95 3.60
CA ASP A 56 -17.40 9.25 3.62
C ASP A 56 -15.87 9.09 3.64
N LEU A 57 -15.33 8.14 4.42
CA LEU A 57 -13.91 7.77 4.39
C LEU A 57 -13.49 7.21 3.03
N LEU A 58 -14.28 6.29 2.46
CA LEU A 58 -14.04 5.70 1.14
C LEU A 58 -14.09 6.77 0.04
N ASN A 59 -15.05 7.70 0.13
CA ASN A 59 -15.15 8.87 -0.74
C ASN A 59 -14.06 9.92 -0.47
N LYS A 60 -13.39 9.92 0.69
CA LYS A 60 -12.24 10.79 1.01
C LYS A 60 -10.90 10.16 0.62
N THR A 61 -10.81 8.84 0.54
CA THR A 61 -9.67 8.08 -0.04
C THR A 61 -9.96 7.73 -1.51
N LEU A 62 -10.07 8.73 -2.37
CA LEU A 62 -10.36 8.55 -3.80
C LEU A 62 -9.16 8.03 -4.60
N VAL A 63 -8.75 6.77 -4.34
CA VAL A 63 -7.85 6.05 -5.25
C VAL A 63 -8.65 5.66 -6.49
N LEU A 64 -8.36 6.29 -7.63
CA LEU A 64 -9.05 6.05 -8.90
C LEU A 64 -8.55 4.78 -9.59
N GLN A 65 -7.25 4.53 -9.50
CA GLN A 65 -6.61 3.30 -9.94
C GLN A 65 -5.27 3.14 -9.23
N TYR A 66 -4.71 1.94 -9.33
CA TYR A 66 -3.36 1.67 -8.86
C TYR A 66 -2.63 0.72 -9.81
N LYS A 67 -1.30 0.78 -9.78
CA LYS A 67 -0.42 -0.17 -10.44
C LYS A 67 0.67 -0.59 -9.46
N TYR A 68 0.86 -1.89 -9.34
CA TYR A 68 1.92 -2.49 -8.54
C TYR A 68 2.86 -3.28 -9.45
N GLN A 69 4.15 -3.16 -9.22
CA GLN A 69 5.14 -3.98 -9.90
C GLN A 69 6.29 -4.29 -8.96
N GLU A 70 6.78 -5.52 -9.06
CA GLU A 70 7.90 -6.03 -8.27
C GLU A 70 8.95 -6.64 -9.20
N TRP A 71 10.22 -6.45 -8.86
CA TRP A 71 11.36 -6.97 -9.59
C TRP A 71 12.28 -7.73 -8.67
N ASN A 72 12.70 -8.90 -9.15
CA ASN A 72 13.74 -9.72 -8.53
C ASN A 72 15.06 -9.57 -9.29
N SER A 73 15.52 -8.33 -9.37
CA SER A 73 16.83 -8.00 -9.93
C SER A 73 17.58 -7.09 -8.96
N HIS A 74 18.89 -7.29 -8.89
CA HIS A 74 19.79 -6.45 -8.12
C HIS A 74 20.40 -5.41 -9.04
N ALA A 75 20.77 -4.29 -8.47
CA ALA A 75 21.59 -3.30 -9.16
C ALA A 75 22.60 -2.73 -8.16
N TYR A 76 23.68 -2.14 -8.66
CA TYR A 76 24.61 -1.35 -7.85
C TYR A 76 25.10 -0.12 -8.61
N VAL A 77 25.59 0.85 -7.84
CA VAL A 77 26.26 2.07 -8.28
C VAL A 77 27.53 2.24 -7.47
N THR A 78 28.61 2.63 -8.12
CA THR A 78 29.95 2.77 -7.53
C THR A 78 30.29 4.25 -7.30
N GLU A 79 31.39 4.51 -6.61
CA GLU A 79 31.88 5.86 -6.34
C GLU A 79 32.21 6.67 -7.61
N TYR A 80 32.54 6.00 -8.72
CA TYR A 80 32.88 6.63 -10.00
C TYR A 80 31.65 7.05 -10.83
N ASP A 81 30.45 6.59 -10.47
CA ASP A 81 29.23 6.85 -11.21
C ASP A 81 28.61 8.21 -10.85
N LEU A 82 29.25 9.30 -11.29
CA LEU A 82 28.90 10.68 -10.91
C LEU A 82 27.71 11.28 -11.67
N VAL A 83 27.22 10.59 -12.69
CA VAL A 83 26.08 11.01 -13.52
C VAL A 83 24.87 10.17 -13.14
N TYR A 84 23.68 10.77 -13.15
CA TYR A 84 22.46 10.02 -12.91
C TYR A 84 22.29 8.91 -13.95
N GLN A 85 22.31 7.67 -13.47
CA GLN A 85 22.02 6.49 -14.26
C GLN A 85 20.65 5.95 -13.86
N LYS A 86 19.91 5.43 -14.84
CA LYS A 86 18.66 4.75 -14.58
C LYS A 86 18.95 3.43 -13.85
N MET A 87 18.24 3.17 -12.77
CA MET A 87 18.34 1.88 -12.09
C MET A 87 17.63 0.83 -12.95
N ASN A 88 18.31 -0.27 -13.27
CA ASN A 88 17.76 -1.32 -14.13
C ASN A 88 16.44 -1.86 -13.60
N ASP A 89 15.48 -2.15 -14.49
CA ASP A 89 14.16 -2.70 -14.15
C ASP A 89 13.42 -1.90 -13.07
N THR A 90 13.41 -0.57 -13.17
CA THR A 90 12.64 0.29 -12.26
C THR A 90 11.88 1.37 -13.03
N GLU A 91 11.24 0.97 -14.13
CA GLU A 91 10.35 1.82 -14.90
C GLU A 91 8.93 1.29 -14.82
N LEU A 92 7.98 2.19 -14.56
CA LEU A 92 6.56 1.90 -14.55
C LEU A 92 5.81 3.07 -15.19
N SER A 93 4.99 2.76 -16.19
CA SER A 93 4.09 3.73 -16.84
C SER A 93 2.67 3.60 -16.30
N ILE A 94 2.00 4.73 -16.06
CA ILE A 94 0.58 4.80 -15.69
C ILE A 94 -0.14 5.84 -16.55
N THR A 95 -1.35 5.52 -17.00
CA THR A 95 -2.19 6.44 -17.78
C THR A 95 -3.34 6.92 -16.91
N ILE A 96 -3.34 8.20 -16.53
CA ILE A 96 -4.42 8.82 -15.76
C ILE A 96 -5.48 9.40 -16.71
N GLN A 97 -6.75 9.27 -16.33
CA GLN A 97 -7.89 9.61 -17.22
C GLN A 97 -8.47 10.99 -16.96
N GLU A 98 -8.25 11.53 -15.76
CA GLU A 98 -8.77 12.82 -15.35
C GLU A 98 -7.68 13.65 -14.65
N ASN A 99 -8.04 14.86 -14.21
CA ASN A 99 -7.11 15.71 -13.48
C ASN A 99 -6.95 15.19 -12.06
N SER A 100 -5.87 14.45 -11.82
CA SER A 100 -5.62 13.70 -10.60
C SER A 100 -4.16 13.84 -10.16
N ARG A 101 -3.84 13.28 -9.00
CA ARG A 101 -2.49 13.26 -8.44
C ARG A 101 -1.98 11.83 -8.45
N LEU A 102 -0.69 11.65 -8.61
CA LEU A 102 -0.02 10.36 -8.39
C LEU A 102 0.65 10.34 -7.02
N PHE A 103 0.33 9.33 -6.22
CA PHE A 103 1.10 8.93 -5.04
C PHE A 103 1.90 7.69 -5.35
N ILE A 104 3.22 7.79 -5.22
CA ILE A 104 4.18 6.78 -5.67
C ILE A 104 5.03 6.38 -4.49
N THR A 105 5.13 5.08 -4.25
CA THR A 105 6.00 4.48 -3.25
C THR A 105 6.96 3.53 -3.92
N PHE A 106 8.25 3.77 -3.76
CA PHE A 106 9.31 2.80 -4.05
C PHE A 106 9.77 2.15 -2.76
N SER A 107 9.84 0.83 -2.73
CA SER A 107 10.28 0.06 -1.56
C SER A 107 11.36 -0.96 -1.94
N SER A 108 12.46 -0.98 -1.18
CA SER A 108 13.49 -2.02 -1.27
C SER A 108 14.39 -2.01 -0.03
N MET A 109 15.46 -2.80 -0.05
CA MET A 109 16.57 -2.73 0.90
C MET A 109 17.82 -2.24 0.16
N ALA A 110 18.43 -1.18 0.70
CA ALA A 110 19.70 -0.67 0.23
C ALA A 110 20.84 -1.21 1.09
N LYS A 111 21.94 -1.60 0.46
CA LYS A 111 23.17 -2.03 1.11
C LYS A 111 24.31 -1.11 0.66
N LEU A 112 24.86 -0.35 1.59
CA LEU A 112 26.11 0.37 1.41
C LEU A 112 27.26 -0.56 1.81
N TRP A 113 28.14 -0.85 0.87
CA TRP A 113 29.34 -1.64 1.07
C TRP A 113 30.55 -0.71 1.07
N LEU A 114 31.42 -0.85 2.06
CA LEU A 114 32.66 -0.09 2.19
C LEU A 114 33.85 -1.05 2.26
N SER A 115 34.92 -0.73 1.53
CA SER A 115 36.11 -1.57 1.50
C SER A 115 36.82 -1.65 2.86
N TYR A 116 37.67 -2.68 3.00
CA TYR A 116 38.50 -2.93 4.18
C TYR A 116 39.35 -1.73 4.63
N PHE A 117 39.76 -0.91 3.66
CA PHE A 117 40.61 0.27 3.87
C PHE A 117 39.82 1.58 3.87
N PHE A 118 38.50 1.53 3.91
CA PHE A 118 37.68 2.72 3.78
C PHE A 118 37.87 3.67 4.98
N THR A 119 38.33 4.88 4.70
CA THR A 119 38.44 6.06 5.55
C THR A 119 37.96 7.29 4.81
N GLY A 120 36.86 7.86 5.28
CA GLY A 120 36.31 9.08 4.71
C GLY A 120 34.81 9.04 4.60
N TYR A 121 34.31 9.71 3.58
CA TYR A 121 32.88 9.89 3.35
C TYR A 121 32.49 9.00 2.17
N ALA A 122 31.31 8.38 2.22
CA ALA A 122 30.60 7.80 1.09
C ALA A 122 29.24 8.48 0.99
N ALA A 123 28.81 8.87 -0.21
CA ALA A 123 27.51 9.50 -0.40
C ALA A 123 26.92 9.20 -1.78
N TYR A 124 25.68 8.72 -1.77
CA TYR A 124 24.95 8.32 -2.95
C TYR A 124 23.57 8.97 -2.95
N SER A 125 23.10 9.33 -4.14
CA SER A 125 21.78 9.89 -4.35
C SER A 125 20.91 8.86 -5.05
N ILE A 126 19.72 8.59 -4.53
CA ILE A 126 18.66 7.81 -5.19
C ILE A 126 17.48 8.76 -5.44
N ALA A 127 16.98 8.84 -6.67
CA ALA A 127 15.90 9.72 -7.05
C ALA A 127 14.74 8.94 -7.68
N LEU A 128 13.55 9.12 -7.14
CA LEU A 128 12.29 8.72 -7.75
C LEU A 128 11.82 9.87 -8.64
N VAL A 129 11.71 9.63 -9.94
CA VAL A 129 11.42 10.66 -10.95
C VAL A 129 10.12 10.33 -11.65
N VAL A 130 9.21 11.32 -11.73
CA VAL A 130 8.07 11.32 -12.65
C VAL A 130 8.48 12.20 -13.82
N GLU A 131 8.68 11.60 -14.99
CA GLU A 131 9.24 12.28 -16.16
C GLU A 131 8.39 13.50 -16.55
N GLY A 132 9.04 14.64 -16.75
CA GLY A 132 8.38 15.90 -17.08
C GLY A 132 7.65 16.60 -15.93
N ILE A 133 7.55 15.99 -14.75
CA ILE A 133 6.80 16.53 -13.60
C ILE A 133 7.73 16.94 -12.46
N GLY A 134 8.58 16.04 -11.97
CA GLY A 134 9.44 16.32 -10.83
C GLY A 134 10.02 15.06 -10.20
N ASN A 135 10.70 15.22 -9.06
CA ASN A 135 11.36 14.10 -8.39
C ASN A 135 11.37 14.23 -6.86
N ARG A 136 11.65 13.10 -6.21
CA ARG A 136 12.01 12.99 -4.80
C ARG A 136 13.36 12.30 -4.69
N THR A 137 14.31 12.94 -4.03
CA THR A 137 15.65 12.39 -3.84
C THR A 137 15.90 12.00 -2.38
N TYR A 138 16.50 10.83 -2.19
CA TYR A 138 16.95 10.29 -0.92
C TYR A 138 18.47 10.08 -0.97
N TRP A 139 19.17 10.44 0.09
CA TRP A 139 20.63 10.29 0.17
C TRP A 139 21.01 9.15 1.10
N VAL A 140 21.96 8.34 0.67
CA VAL A 140 22.59 7.31 1.50
C VAL A 140 24.02 7.74 1.75
N THR A 141 24.34 8.04 3.00
CA THR A 141 25.63 8.62 3.37
C THR A 141 26.25 7.92 4.55
N HIS A 142 27.56 7.80 4.56
CA HIS A 142 28.33 7.29 5.68
C HIS A 142 29.63 8.07 5.82
N LEU A 143 30.03 8.35 7.06
CA LEU A 143 31.33 8.95 7.39
C LEU A 143 32.06 8.01 8.34
N ASP A 144 33.22 7.52 7.93
CA ASP A 144 34.14 6.79 8.78
C ASP A 144 35.40 7.61 9.00
N ALA A 145 35.58 8.07 10.24
CA ALA A 145 36.75 8.84 10.66
C ALA A 145 37.74 8.01 11.50
N ARG A 146 37.55 6.68 11.57
CA ARG A 146 38.45 5.80 12.32
C ARG A 146 39.78 5.66 11.59
N PRO A 147 40.91 5.49 12.31
CA PRO A 147 42.17 5.10 11.68
C PRO A 147 41.96 3.78 10.93
N THR A 148 42.42 3.70 9.68
CA THR A 148 42.33 2.52 8.79
C THR A 148 42.57 1.23 9.58
N GLY A 149 41.52 0.43 9.72
CA GLY A 149 41.46 -0.63 10.72
C GLY A 149 40.73 -1.88 10.23
N GLY A 150 40.77 -2.15 8.92
CA GLY A 150 40.63 -3.50 8.38
C GLY A 150 39.29 -4.22 8.48
N TRP A 151 38.22 -3.46 8.71
CA TRP A 151 36.83 -3.90 8.66
C TRP A 151 36.25 -3.77 7.25
N GLN A 152 35.87 -4.84 6.52
CA GLN A 152 34.83 -4.63 5.51
C GLN A 152 33.54 -4.28 6.24
N LEU A 153 32.86 -3.22 5.82
CA LEU A 153 31.60 -2.77 6.44
C LEU A 153 30.45 -2.88 5.44
N ASP A 154 29.41 -3.60 5.87
CA ASP A 154 28.16 -3.76 5.14
C ASP A 154 27.05 -3.10 5.97
N ILE A 155 26.49 -1.99 5.49
CA ILE A 155 25.39 -1.28 6.14
C ILE A 155 24.12 -1.49 5.33
N THR A 156 23.11 -2.10 5.94
CA THR A 156 21.80 -2.35 5.30
C THR A 156 20.73 -1.45 5.89
N GLN A 157 19.88 -0.88 5.04
CA GLN A 157 18.75 -0.06 5.45
C GLN A 157 17.53 -0.32 4.56
N ASN A 158 16.34 -0.24 5.16
CA ASN A 158 15.11 -0.21 4.38
C ASN A 158 15.03 1.12 3.64
N LEU A 159 14.77 1.05 2.34
CA LEU A 159 14.62 2.19 1.45
C LEU A 159 13.15 2.29 1.07
N ASN A 160 12.47 3.30 1.60
CA ASN A 160 11.12 3.67 1.23
C ASN A 160 11.12 5.13 0.76
N ILE A 161 10.76 5.36 -0.50
CA ILE A 161 10.70 6.70 -1.09
C ILE A 161 9.28 6.95 -1.54
N ASP A 162 8.62 7.86 -0.85
CA ASP A 162 7.27 8.32 -1.18
C ASP A 162 7.31 9.66 -1.91
N TYR A 163 6.53 9.77 -2.99
CA TYR A 163 6.38 10.98 -3.76
C TYR A 163 4.91 11.22 -4.13
N LEU A 164 4.37 12.34 -3.66
CA LEU A 164 3.05 12.85 -4.06
C LEU A 164 3.24 14.00 -5.04
N THR A 165 2.69 13.85 -6.23
CA THR A 165 2.68 14.91 -7.25
C THR A 165 1.59 15.95 -6.98
N GLY A 166 1.74 17.13 -7.60
CA GLY A 166 0.61 18.06 -7.77
C GLY A 166 -0.41 17.52 -8.77
N PRO A 167 -1.54 18.23 -9.00
CA PRO A 167 -2.52 17.83 -10.00
C PRO A 167 -1.90 17.73 -11.40
N LEU A 168 -2.18 16.62 -12.08
CA LEU A 168 -1.65 16.26 -13.39
C LEU A 168 -2.79 16.14 -14.39
N SER A 169 -2.56 16.56 -15.64
CA SER A 169 -3.56 16.40 -16.71
C SER A 169 -3.65 14.95 -17.16
N ALA A 170 -4.80 14.55 -17.72
CA ALA A 170 -4.98 13.24 -18.34
C ALA A 170 -3.83 12.92 -19.33
N GLY A 171 -3.24 11.75 -19.21
CA GLY A 171 -2.06 11.37 -19.98
C GLY A 171 -1.29 10.19 -19.38
N THR A 172 -0.24 9.76 -20.08
CA THR A 172 0.64 8.68 -19.64
C THR A 172 1.92 9.25 -19.04
N TYR A 173 2.24 8.85 -17.82
CA TYR A 173 3.42 9.27 -17.08
C TYR A 173 4.34 8.08 -16.84
N ASN A 174 5.64 8.30 -17.10
CA ASN A 174 6.68 7.34 -16.80
C ASN A 174 7.32 7.68 -15.46
N ILE A 175 7.47 6.65 -14.63
CA ILE A 175 8.01 6.73 -13.29
C ILE A 175 9.25 5.85 -13.26
N THR A 176 10.39 6.46 -12.93
CA THR A 176 11.69 5.79 -13.02
C THR A 176 12.56 6.09 -11.80
N MET A 177 13.32 5.10 -11.32
CA MET A 177 14.40 5.35 -10.36
C MET A 177 15.71 5.69 -11.06
N TYR A 178 16.38 6.73 -10.56
CA TYR A 178 17.74 7.10 -10.94
C TYR A 178 18.64 7.09 -9.72
N TRP A 179 19.93 6.97 -9.95
CA TRP A 179 20.92 7.08 -8.90
C TRP A 179 22.28 7.56 -9.40
N LYS A 180 23.13 7.96 -8.46
CA LYS A 180 24.53 8.30 -8.72
C LYS A 180 25.33 8.35 -7.41
N SER A 181 26.65 8.30 -7.52
CA SER A 181 27.53 8.83 -6.49
C SER A 181 27.45 10.37 -6.45
N ILE A 182 27.61 10.95 -5.26
CA ILE A 182 27.62 12.41 -5.07
C ILE A 182 29.04 12.98 -5.33
N TYR A 183 30.10 12.21 -5.08
CA TYR A 183 31.47 12.56 -5.44
C TYR A 183 32.33 11.31 -5.64
N ASP A 184 33.47 11.53 -6.28
CA ASP A 184 34.47 10.50 -6.56
C ASP A 184 35.29 10.25 -5.29
N SER A 185 35.11 9.09 -4.67
CA SER A 185 35.92 8.65 -3.53
C SER A 185 37.18 7.98 -4.06
N THR A 186 38.32 8.24 -3.44
CA THR A 186 39.56 7.50 -3.76
C THR A 186 39.55 6.05 -3.27
N GLU A 187 38.56 5.70 -2.45
CA GLU A 187 38.41 4.39 -1.85
C GLU A 187 37.14 3.71 -2.33
N TYR A 188 37.28 2.40 -2.55
CA TYR A 188 36.21 1.59 -3.12
C TYR A 188 35.03 1.47 -2.18
N SER A 189 33.86 1.86 -2.68
CA SER A 189 32.57 1.72 -2.01
C SER A 189 31.49 1.51 -3.07
N TYR A 190 30.38 0.87 -2.72
CA TYR A 190 29.25 0.85 -3.63
C TYR A 190 27.94 0.83 -2.86
N LEU A 191 26.91 1.39 -3.48
CA LEU A 191 25.55 1.24 -3.03
C LEU A 191 24.83 0.25 -3.92
N SER A 192 24.28 -0.80 -3.33
CA SER A 192 23.41 -1.73 -4.03
C SER A 192 21.99 -1.66 -3.48
N VAL A 193 21.02 -1.93 -4.36
CA VAL A 193 19.61 -2.04 -3.99
C VAL A 193 19.15 -3.45 -4.39
N ALA A 194 18.40 -4.09 -3.49
CA ALA A 194 17.98 -5.49 -3.63
C ALA A 194 19.14 -6.47 -3.83
N HIS A 195 20.22 -6.27 -3.07
CA HIS A 195 21.39 -7.15 -3.06
C HIS A 195 21.62 -7.67 -1.65
N SER A 196 20.87 -8.70 -1.26
CA SER A 196 21.13 -9.47 -0.04
C SER A 196 20.73 -10.93 -0.22
N ASN A 197 21.32 -11.83 0.56
CA ASN A 197 21.00 -13.26 0.49
C ASN A 197 19.53 -13.60 0.85
N TYR A 198 18.75 -12.62 1.34
CA TYR A 198 17.39 -12.84 1.86
C TYR A 198 16.32 -11.91 1.25
N PHE A 199 16.72 -10.77 0.67
CA PHE A 199 15.84 -9.76 0.10
C PHE A 199 16.43 -9.25 -1.21
N ASN A 200 15.85 -9.71 -2.32
CA ASN A 200 16.21 -9.31 -3.68
C ASN A 200 15.07 -8.57 -4.39
N THR A 201 14.10 -8.08 -3.62
CA THR A 201 12.89 -7.50 -4.17
C THR A 201 12.93 -5.97 -4.12
N ARG A 202 12.56 -5.39 -5.25
CA ARG A 202 12.27 -3.96 -5.41
C ARG A 202 10.81 -3.88 -5.81
N SER A 203 10.07 -2.94 -5.24
CA SER A 203 8.68 -2.74 -5.64
C SER A 203 8.35 -1.27 -5.86
N PHE A 204 7.45 -1.06 -6.81
CA PHE A 204 6.76 0.20 -7.02
C PHE A 204 5.28 -0.02 -6.80
N MET A 205 4.69 0.89 -6.02
CA MET A 205 3.25 1.09 -5.97
C MET A 205 2.96 2.50 -6.46
N VAL A 206 2.04 2.62 -7.41
CA VAL A 206 1.56 3.89 -7.94
C VAL A 206 0.06 3.94 -7.78
N GLN A 207 -0.44 4.98 -7.14
CA GLN A 207 -1.86 5.22 -6.93
C GLN A 207 -2.24 6.54 -7.59
N GLU A 208 -3.25 6.50 -8.45
CA GLU A 208 -3.93 7.70 -8.91
C GLU A 208 -4.95 8.13 -7.85
N LEU A 209 -4.81 9.35 -7.36
CA LEU A 209 -5.65 9.95 -6.34
C LEU A 209 -6.44 11.10 -6.96
N LYS A 210 -7.74 11.17 -6.72
CA LYS A 210 -8.52 12.32 -7.17
C LYS A 210 -7.96 13.62 -6.58
N SER A 211 -7.89 14.64 -7.41
CA SER A 211 -7.52 15.99 -6.96
C SER A 211 -8.64 16.55 -6.09
N LEU A 212 -8.29 17.14 -4.94
CA LEU A 212 -9.22 17.86 -4.06
C LEU A 212 -9.42 19.28 -4.57
#